data_AF-A0A955X040-F1
#
_entry.id   AF-A0A955X040-F1
#
_cell.length_a   1.000
_cell.length_b   1.000
_cell.length_c   1.000
_cell.angle_alpha   90.00
_cell.angle_beta   90.00
_cell.angle_gamma   90.00
#
_symmetry.space_group_name_H-M   'P 1'
#
loop_
_entity.id
_entity.type
_entity.pdbx_description
1 polymer ?
#
loop_
_entity_poly.entity_id
_entity_poly.type
_entity_poly.pdbx_seq_one_letter_code
_entity_poly.pdbx_strand_id
1 'polypeptide(L)'
;MDMTVARTRTRSLPPTTEPVAETRGAQTTATTPPSGTTTTTAAAAPGARPTLQTGADARSRFTADSGAGYRAYLAQTTFDQRAHDVEPAGDGGPSATGVGTALDDLEAAQQNRDEAAGTTLPRVEHADQQVSSASEKLKQEIAATGLPLDEVNDWYAGQSEDPARRLMVAEATADLARERADEVADSFGLGPNDEGRDNKPGHDETRAARTLEGRVRDQLTAVADESVSALRAEGHSQPEALELLRGSTGITGSKVLEQREGVPNTLGMSDVEKAEVYKPIFLANASPEAKAAYDRGEPVVLGLRHDSPIFENEGRGEFDDRFVVLTKGTTGTPQVQEFDASLDPNIQYGNDLRESYEVAGPPDEPLGPYAEHHSDSRLNPFDSDTIDGWGRISSGQTIRLQEGPHGKLYPPPDGGYNVDVDIDGNGVFDDDAVKRIDNNGYQMHGSAVGHTGSGGCITVPFYQWDDFRSTVIEGQPKVDGDDRGVYLTIV
;
A
#
# COMPACT_ATOMS: atom_id res chain seq x y z
N MET A 1 -7.24 -56.36 35.08
CA MET A 1 -6.20 -55.52 34.46
C MET A 1 -6.62 -54.09 34.72
N ASP A 2 -5.94 -53.45 35.66
CA ASP A 2 -6.22 -52.10 36.17
C ASP A 2 -5.99 -51.04 35.08
N MET A 3 -6.94 -50.11 34.95
CA MET A 3 -6.76 -48.86 34.22
C MET A 3 -6.60 -47.72 35.22
N THR A 4 -5.38 -47.18 35.28
CA THR A 4 -5.04 -46.01 36.08
C THR A 4 -5.54 -44.74 35.38
N VAL A 5 -6.44 -44.01 36.05
CA VAL A 5 -6.93 -42.68 35.63
C VAL A 5 -5.99 -41.61 36.19
N ALA A 6 -5.35 -40.83 35.32
CA ALA A 6 -4.56 -39.67 35.72
C ALA A 6 -5.48 -38.48 36.06
N ARG A 7 -5.40 -37.99 37.30
CA ARG A 7 -6.04 -36.75 37.76
C ARG A 7 -5.09 -35.57 37.53
N THR A 8 -5.47 -34.63 36.67
CA THR A 8 -4.79 -33.34 36.53
C THR A 8 -5.26 -32.40 37.64
N ARG A 9 -4.32 -31.85 38.42
CA ARG A 9 -4.58 -30.86 39.48
C ARG A 9 -4.77 -29.47 38.85
N THR A 10 -5.91 -28.86 39.08
CA THR A 10 -6.14 -27.42 38.88
C THR A 10 -5.43 -26.62 39.97
N ARG A 11 -4.65 -25.62 39.56
CA ARG A 11 -3.94 -24.68 40.44
C ARG A 11 -4.81 -23.44 40.60
N SER A 12 -5.39 -23.24 41.79
CA SER A 12 -6.13 -22.03 42.14
C SER A 12 -5.19 -20.82 42.21
N LEU A 13 -5.58 -19.73 41.53
CA LEU A 13 -5.00 -18.40 41.71
C LEU A 13 -5.62 -17.70 42.94
N PRO A 14 -4.87 -16.82 43.64
CA PRO A 14 -5.38 -16.07 44.78
C PRO A 14 -6.26 -14.87 44.33
N PRO A 15 -7.16 -14.37 45.20
CA PRO A 15 -8.07 -13.29 44.87
C PRO A 15 -7.36 -11.93 44.79
N THR A 16 -7.73 -11.15 43.78
CA THR A 16 -7.36 -9.74 43.58
C THR A 16 -8.05 -8.84 44.61
N THR A 17 -7.25 -7.98 45.25
CA THR A 17 -7.69 -6.90 46.14
C THR A 17 -8.27 -5.73 45.33
N GLU A 18 -9.42 -5.21 45.80
CA GLU A 18 -10.09 -3.99 45.29
C GLU A 18 -9.22 -2.73 45.45
N PRO A 19 -9.32 -1.74 44.54
CA PRO A 19 -8.78 -0.42 44.78
C PRO A 19 -9.77 0.48 45.55
N VAL A 20 -9.23 1.11 46.59
CA VAL A 20 -9.85 2.14 47.41
C VAL A 20 -9.98 3.44 46.61
N ALA A 21 -11.17 4.03 46.62
CA ALA A 21 -11.45 5.35 46.08
C ALA A 21 -10.78 6.44 46.94
N GLU A 22 -9.86 7.22 46.36
CA GLU A 22 -9.33 8.43 46.96
C GLU A 22 -9.86 9.67 46.22
N THR A 23 -10.91 10.27 46.78
CA THR A 23 -11.38 11.62 46.49
C THR A 23 -10.29 12.64 46.87
N ARG A 24 -9.79 13.42 45.91
CA ARG A 24 -9.10 14.69 46.20
C ARG A 24 -9.76 15.86 45.49
N GLY A 25 -10.15 16.82 46.32
CA GLY A 25 -10.83 18.04 45.94
C GLY A 25 -9.92 19.07 45.26
N ALA A 26 -10.59 19.93 44.52
CA ALA A 26 -10.06 21.11 43.86
C ALA A 26 -9.40 22.08 44.85
N GLN A 27 -8.24 22.62 44.46
CA GLN A 27 -7.80 23.95 44.86
C GLN A 27 -7.17 24.67 43.66
N THR A 28 -7.87 25.72 43.24
CA THR A 28 -7.44 26.77 42.33
C THR A 28 -6.48 27.74 43.02
N THR A 29 -5.35 28.05 42.39
CA THR A 29 -4.67 29.34 42.58
C THR A 29 -3.98 29.78 41.28
N ALA A 30 -4.49 30.86 40.71
CA ALA A 30 -3.88 31.62 39.64
C ALA A 30 -2.63 32.34 40.15
N THR A 31 -1.52 32.31 39.38
CA THR A 31 -0.41 33.24 39.59
C THR A 31 0.17 33.65 38.23
N THR A 32 -0.05 34.92 37.89
CA THR A 32 0.54 35.63 36.74
C THR A 32 2.03 35.93 37.00
N PRO A 33 2.94 35.74 36.04
CA PRO A 33 4.24 36.41 36.06
C PRO A 33 4.25 37.71 35.23
N PRO A 34 5.01 38.73 35.64
CA PRO A 34 4.96 40.08 35.09
C PRO A 34 5.80 40.27 33.81
N SER A 35 5.30 41.17 32.97
CA SER A 35 5.99 41.75 31.82
C SER A 35 7.24 42.54 32.23
N GLY A 36 8.38 42.22 31.64
CA GLY A 36 9.63 42.97 31.76
C GLY A 36 10.14 43.43 30.40
N THR A 37 9.84 44.67 30.03
CA THR A 37 10.48 45.42 28.94
C THR A 37 11.91 45.80 29.32
N THR A 38 12.89 45.51 28.46
CA THR A 38 14.16 46.24 28.42
C THR A 38 14.51 46.65 27.00
N THR A 39 14.67 47.97 26.86
CA THR A 39 15.17 48.67 25.67
C THR A 39 16.65 48.97 25.90
N THR A 40 17.53 48.62 24.97
CA THR A 40 18.86 49.25 24.87
C THR A 40 19.26 49.45 23.41
N THR A 41 19.84 50.61 23.16
CA THR A 41 20.07 51.29 21.90
C THR A 41 21.35 50.86 21.16
N ALA A 42 21.27 50.99 19.84
CA ALA A 42 22.25 50.93 18.73
C ALA A 42 23.76 51.14 18.95
N ALA A 43 24.57 50.50 18.09
CA ALA A 43 25.54 51.19 17.21
C ALA A 43 26.16 50.31 16.08
N ALA A 44 26.09 50.84 14.85
CA ALA A 44 27.05 50.82 13.72
C ALA A 44 27.45 49.52 12.95
N ALA A 45 27.26 49.60 11.62
CA ALA A 45 27.59 48.69 10.52
C ALA A 45 29.02 48.95 9.93
N PRO A 46 29.42 48.54 8.68
CA PRO A 46 28.92 47.55 7.71
C PRO A 46 30.02 46.65 7.04
N GLY A 47 29.64 45.63 6.27
CA GLY A 47 30.59 44.91 5.40
C GLY A 47 29.98 43.90 4.42
N ALA A 48 29.84 44.32 3.15
CA ALA A 48 29.84 43.57 1.89
C ALA A 48 28.86 42.37 1.66
N ARG A 49 27.89 42.61 0.77
CA ARG A 49 27.21 41.57 -0.05
C ARG A 49 27.97 41.35 -1.36
N PRO A 50 28.11 40.12 -1.87
CA PRO A 50 28.36 39.89 -3.28
C PRO A 50 27.03 39.86 -4.06
N THR A 51 27.05 40.59 -5.17
CA THR A 51 26.02 40.74 -6.18
C THR A 51 25.73 39.46 -6.96
N LEU A 52 24.44 39.21 -7.18
CA LEU A 52 23.90 38.35 -8.24
C LEU A 52 24.45 38.77 -9.61
N GLN A 53 24.98 37.80 -10.35
CA GLN A 53 25.30 37.94 -11.77
C GLN A 53 24.32 37.08 -12.56
N THR A 54 23.29 37.73 -13.10
CA THR A 54 22.36 37.16 -14.07
C THR A 54 23.05 37.05 -15.42
N GLY A 55 23.23 35.82 -15.90
CA GLY A 55 23.70 35.51 -17.24
C GLY A 55 22.60 34.82 -18.04
N ALA A 56 21.85 35.62 -18.79
CA ALA A 56 20.99 35.14 -19.85
C ALA A 56 21.87 34.77 -21.06
N ASP A 57 21.95 33.48 -21.39
CA ASP A 57 22.33 33.02 -22.74
C ASP A 57 22.00 31.52 -22.91
N ALA A 58 20.74 31.22 -23.20
CA ALA A 58 20.31 29.95 -23.77
C ALA A 58 18.90 30.07 -24.39
N ARG A 59 18.68 31.04 -25.28
CA ARG A 59 17.49 31.11 -26.15
C ARG A 59 17.90 31.29 -27.59
N SER A 60 18.23 30.19 -28.28
CA SER A 60 18.29 30.18 -29.75
C SER A 60 18.37 28.79 -30.38
N ARG A 61 17.54 27.81 -29.98
CA ARG A 61 17.25 26.63 -30.82
C ARG A 61 15.82 26.14 -30.62
N PHE A 62 14.87 26.88 -31.19
CA PHE A 62 13.55 26.35 -31.54
C PHE A 62 13.39 26.54 -33.04
N THR A 63 13.53 25.45 -33.80
CA THR A 63 12.79 25.23 -35.04
C THR A 63 12.83 23.73 -35.36
N ALA A 64 11.66 23.23 -35.74
CA ALA A 64 11.37 21.92 -36.29
C ALA A 64 11.38 20.73 -35.32
N ASP A 65 10.29 20.56 -34.55
CA ASP A 65 9.64 19.24 -34.54
C ASP A 65 8.13 19.33 -34.22
N SER A 66 7.36 19.85 -35.17
CA SER A 66 5.90 19.72 -35.19
C SER A 66 5.43 18.34 -35.69
N GLY A 67 6.32 17.34 -35.70
CA GLY A 67 6.03 15.97 -36.14
C GLY A 67 5.51 15.04 -35.05
N ALA A 68 5.80 15.31 -33.78
CA ALA A 68 5.46 14.42 -32.66
C ALA A 68 3.96 14.44 -32.32
N GLY A 69 3.34 15.62 -32.28
CA GLY A 69 1.90 15.75 -31.98
C GLY A 69 0.99 15.15 -33.05
N TYR A 70 1.40 15.17 -34.33
CA TYR A 70 0.63 14.55 -35.41
C TYR A 70 0.82 13.03 -35.46
N ARG A 71 1.97 12.51 -35.02
CA ARG A 71 2.19 11.05 -34.86
C ARG A 71 1.44 10.48 -33.65
N ALA A 72 1.29 11.24 -32.56
CA ALA A 72 0.44 10.86 -31.43
C ALA A 72 -1.05 10.89 -31.79
N TYR A 73 -1.51 11.91 -32.52
CA TYR A 73 -2.88 11.95 -33.05
C TYR A 73 -3.14 10.82 -34.06
N LEU A 74 -2.17 10.46 -34.91
CA LEU A 74 -2.25 9.30 -35.81
C LEU A 74 -2.13 7.96 -35.06
N ALA A 75 -1.40 7.87 -33.95
CA ALA A 75 -1.36 6.65 -33.13
C ALA A 75 -2.70 6.42 -32.42
N GLN A 76 -3.29 7.48 -31.84
CA GLN A 76 -4.64 7.46 -31.26
C GLN A 76 -5.71 7.11 -32.29
N THR A 77 -5.72 7.77 -33.46
CA THR A 77 -6.73 7.46 -34.50
C THR A 77 -6.47 6.13 -35.19
N THR A 78 -5.24 5.64 -35.32
CA THR A 78 -4.97 4.31 -35.88
C THR A 78 -5.23 3.19 -34.87
N PHE A 79 -5.20 3.46 -33.56
CA PHE A 79 -5.53 2.50 -32.50
C PHE A 79 -7.06 2.39 -32.32
N ASP A 80 -7.76 3.51 -32.18
CA ASP A 80 -9.23 3.54 -32.03
C ASP A 80 -9.97 3.13 -33.31
N GLN A 81 -9.39 3.39 -34.49
CA GLN A 81 -9.98 3.03 -35.78
C GLN A 81 -9.60 1.62 -36.26
N ARG A 82 -8.51 1.01 -35.74
CA ARG A 82 -8.28 -0.45 -35.89
C ARG A 82 -9.08 -1.28 -34.88
N ALA A 83 -9.51 -0.71 -33.76
CA ALA A 83 -10.47 -1.36 -32.87
C ALA A 83 -11.91 -1.34 -33.44
N HIS A 84 -12.23 -0.39 -34.32
CA HIS A 84 -13.58 -0.26 -34.91
C HIS A 84 -13.74 -0.65 -36.39
N ASP A 85 -12.66 -0.67 -37.20
CA ASP A 85 -12.72 -1.04 -38.64
C ASP A 85 -12.00 -2.36 -39.00
N VAL A 86 -11.82 -3.28 -38.03
CA VAL A 86 -11.56 -4.68 -38.39
C VAL A 86 -12.90 -5.27 -38.82
N GLU A 87 -13.13 -5.35 -40.14
CA GLU A 87 -14.07 -6.32 -40.69
C GLU A 87 -13.76 -7.67 -40.02
N PRO A 88 -14.78 -8.42 -39.54
CA PRO A 88 -14.54 -9.67 -38.84
C PRO A 88 -13.66 -10.54 -39.71
N ALA A 89 -12.43 -10.79 -39.24
CA ALA A 89 -11.57 -11.81 -39.82
C ALA A 89 -12.41 -13.09 -39.87
N GLY A 90 -12.66 -13.62 -41.06
CA GLY A 90 -13.57 -14.76 -41.24
C GLY A 90 -13.18 -15.90 -40.30
N ASP A 91 -14.10 -16.29 -39.42
CA ASP A 91 -14.16 -17.46 -38.52
C ASP A 91 -12.87 -17.91 -37.78
N GLY A 92 -11.79 -17.13 -37.82
CA GLY A 92 -10.52 -17.40 -37.16
C GLY A 92 -10.21 -16.29 -36.18
N GLY A 93 -11.06 -16.10 -35.17
CA GLY A 93 -10.70 -15.29 -34.01
C GLY A 93 -9.40 -15.79 -33.36
N PRO A 94 -8.72 -14.97 -32.55
CA PRO A 94 -7.55 -15.40 -31.78
C PRO A 94 -7.90 -16.73 -31.10
N SER A 95 -7.19 -17.80 -31.45
CA SER A 95 -7.63 -19.12 -31.02
C SER A 95 -7.34 -19.26 -29.54
N ALA A 96 -8.37 -19.56 -28.73
CA ALA A 96 -8.22 -20.03 -27.35
C ALA A 96 -7.14 -21.13 -27.20
N THR A 97 -6.86 -21.84 -28.30
CA THR A 97 -5.80 -22.81 -28.47
C THR A 97 -4.39 -22.27 -28.20
N GLY A 98 -4.09 -21.00 -28.52
CA GLY A 98 -2.77 -20.39 -28.31
C GLY A 98 -2.47 -20.20 -26.82
N VAL A 99 -3.36 -19.49 -26.11
CA VAL A 99 -3.31 -19.30 -24.65
C VAL A 99 -3.33 -20.66 -23.93
N GLY A 100 -4.19 -21.58 -24.35
CA GLY A 100 -4.24 -22.93 -23.80
C GLY A 100 -2.91 -23.69 -23.92
N THR A 101 -2.26 -23.64 -25.09
CA THR A 101 -0.96 -24.30 -25.30
C THR A 101 0.13 -23.65 -24.46
N ALA A 102 0.14 -22.32 -24.33
CA ALA A 102 1.13 -21.63 -23.50
C ALA A 102 0.95 -21.95 -22.00
N LEU A 103 -0.28 -22.17 -21.54
CA LEU A 103 -0.55 -22.64 -20.19
C LEU A 103 -0.09 -24.06 -19.95
N ASP A 104 -0.35 -24.97 -20.89
CA ASP A 104 0.14 -26.36 -20.79
C ASP A 104 1.68 -26.40 -20.75
N ASP A 105 2.36 -25.53 -21.50
CA ASP A 105 3.82 -25.39 -21.45
C ASP A 105 4.31 -24.83 -20.10
N LEU A 106 3.58 -23.87 -19.51
CA LEU A 106 3.90 -23.30 -18.20
C LEU A 106 3.73 -24.32 -17.08
N GLU A 107 2.62 -25.06 -17.09
CA GLU A 107 2.34 -26.15 -16.14
C GLU A 107 3.43 -27.24 -16.22
N ALA A 108 3.84 -27.63 -17.43
CA ALA A 108 4.92 -28.60 -17.62
C ALA A 108 6.29 -28.09 -17.13
N ALA A 109 6.60 -26.80 -17.36
CA ALA A 109 7.82 -26.18 -16.87
C ALA A 109 7.87 -26.12 -15.33
N GLN A 110 6.72 -25.88 -14.69
CA GLN A 110 6.59 -25.84 -13.24
C GLN A 110 6.76 -27.23 -12.62
N GLN A 111 6.12 -28.25 -13.19
CA GLN A 111 6.31 -29.62 -12.74
C GLN A 111 7.79 -30.04 -12.77
N ASN A 112 8.54 -29.63 -13.81
CA ASN A 112 9.98 -29.90 -13.89
C ASN A 112 10.79 -29.20 -12.77
N ARG A 113 10.36 -28.00 -12.34
CA ARG A 113 10.99 -27.25 -11.26
C ARG A 113 10.77 -27.90 -9.90
N ASP A 114 9.56 -28.34 -9.62
CA ASP A 114 9.24 -29.04 -8.37
C ASP A 114 10.02 -30.35 -8.25
N GLU A 115 10.14 -31.10 -9.36
CA GLU A 115 11.01 -32.29 -9.42
C GLU A 115 12.50 -31.95 -9.20
N ALA A 116 12.92 -30.73 -9.57
CA ALA A 116 14.28 -30.25 -9.38
C ALA A 116 14.55 -29.70 -7.97
N ALA A 117 13.53 -29.35 -7.18
CA ALA A 117 13.65 -28.69 -5.88
C ALA A 117 14.44 -29.49 -4.81
N GLY A 118 14.70 -30.79 -5.05
CA GLY A 118 15.56 -31.64 -4.21
C GLY A 118 16.92 -31.99 -4.84
N THR A 119 17.33 -31.30 -5.91
CA THR A 119 18.49 -31.67 -6.73
C THR A 119 19.60 -30.62 -6.70
N THR A 120 20.60 -30.75 -7.58
CA THR A 120 21.74 -29.82 -7.65
C THR A 120 21.32 -28.45 -8.19
N LEU A 121 21.91 -27.36 -7.67
CA LEU A 121 21.67 -25.97 -8.08
C LEU A 121 21.52 -25.74 -9.60
N PRO A 122 22.37 -26.29 -10.50
CA PRO A 122 22.23 -26.04 -11.94
C PRO A 122 20.93 -26.57 -12.55
N ARG A 123 20.32 -27.58 -11.92
CA ARG A 123 19.04 -28.16 -12.38
C ARG A 123 17.87 -27.29 -11.93
N VAL A 124 17.97 -26.65 -10.77
CA VAL A 124 17.02 -25.65 -10.28
C VAL A 124 17.08 -24.41 -11.19
N GLU A 125 18.28 -23.88 -11.45
CA GLU A 125 18.48 -22.73 -12.35
C GLU A 125 17.93 -23.00 -13.76
N HIS A 126 18.12 -24.21 -14.28
CA HIS A 126 17.57 -24.58 -15.58
C HIS A 126 16.04 -24.64 -15.58
N ALA A 127 15.43 -25.15 -14.51
CA ALA A 127 13.97 -25.19 -14.39
C ALA A 127 13.37 -23.79 -14.22
N ASP A 128 14.03 -22.91 -13.45
CA ASP A 128 13.63 -21.50 -13.32
C ASP A 128 13.65 -20.77 -14.67
N GLN A 129 14.62 -21.07 -15.53
CA GLN A 129 14.68 -20.55 -16.91
C GLN A 129 13.52 -21.05 -17.78
N GLN A 130 13.10 -22.31 -17.61
CA GLN A 130 11.95 -22.87 -18.34
C GLN A 130 10.65 -22.19 -17.93
N VAL A 131 10.43 -21.99 -16.62
CA VAL A 131 9.25 -21.28 -16.09
C VAL A 131 9.20 -19.85 -16.61
N SER A 132 10.33 -19.12 -16.55
CA SER A 132 10.40 -17.74 -17.09
C SER A 132 10.05 -17.69 -18.58
N SER A 133 10.59 -18.61 -19.38
CA SER A 133 10.34 -18.65 -20.83
C SER A 133 8.86 -18.97 -21.16
N ALA A 134 8.24 -19.86 -20.39
CA ALA A 134 6.84 -20.21 -20.58
C ALA A 134 5.88 -19.08 -20.15
N SER A 135 6.20 -18.37 -19.06
CA SER A 135 5.45 -17.18 -18.63
C SER A 135 5.48 -16.08 -19.69
N GLU A 136 6.64 -15.79 -20.27
CA GLU A 136 6.76 -14.82 -21.36
C GLU A 136 5.97 -15.22 -22.62
N LYS A 137 5.93 -16.52 -22.94
CA LYS A 137 5.07 -17.03 -24.01
C LYS A 137 3.60 -16.80 -23.71
N LEU A 138 3.15 -17.06 -22.47
CA LEU A 138 1.76 -16.82 -22.06
C LEU A 138 1.39 -15.35 -22.20
N LYS A 139 2.25 -14.42 -21.76
CA LYS A 139 2.04 -12.98 -21.94
C LYS A 139 1.93 -12.58 -23.42
N GLN A 140 2.78 -13.14 -24.28
CA GLN A 140 2.73 -12.90 -25.73
C GLN A 140 1.42 -13.38 -26.35
N GLU A 141 0.93 -14.57 -25.97
CA GLU A 141 -0.34 -15.11 -26.44
C GLU A 141 -1.53 -14.30 -25.93
N ILE A 142 -1.50 -13.85 -24.66
CA ILE A 142 -2.50 -12.92 -24.10
C ILE A 142 -2.51 -11.62 -24.90
N ALA A 143 -1.35 -11.02 -25.16
CA ALA A 143 -1.24 -9.80 -25.95
C ALA A 143 -1.73 -9.98 -27.39
N ALA A 144 -1.51 -11.16 -27.98
CA ALA A 144 -1.92 -11.50 -29.34
C ALA A 144 -3.45 -11.64 -29.50
N THR A 145 -4.22 -11.78 -28.41
CA THR A 145 -5.68 -11.77 -28.46
C THR A 145 -6.24 -10.46 -29.02
N GLY A 146 -5.51 -9.34 -28.82
CA GLY A 146 -5.99 -8.00 -29.15
C GLY A 146 -7.14 -7.52 -28.28
N LEU A 147 -7.56 -8.29 -27.28
CA LEU A 147 -8.58 -7.90 -26.31
C LEU A 147 -7.98 -6.93 -25.27
N PRO A 148 -8.79 -6.01 -24.72
CA PRO A 148 -8.45 -5.31 -23.49
C PRO A 148 -8.04 -6.29 -22.37
N LEU A 149 -7.04 -5.95 -21.55
CA LEU A 149 -6.51 -6.88 -20.54
C LEU A 149 -7.55 -7.30 -19.49
N ASP A 150 -8.43 -6.37 -19.12
CA ASP A 150 -9.58 -6.64 -18.25
C ASP A 150 -10.57 -7.63 -18.89
N GLU A 151 -10.79 -7.54 -20.21
CA GLU A 151 -11.61 -8.50 -20.96
C GLU A 151 -10.93 -9.87 -21.14
N VAL A 152 -9.59 -9.94 -21.27
CA VAL A 152 -8.87 -11.22 -21.33
C VAL A 152 -9.08 -12.00 -20.04
N ASN A 153 -8.98 -11.31 -18.91
CA ASN A 153 -9.12 -11.94 -17.60
C ASN A 153 -10.54 -12.48 -17.40
N ASP A 154 -11.56 -11.67 -17.69
CA ASP A 154 -12.97 -12.07 -17.64
C ASP A 154 -13.28 -13.23 -18.60
N TRP A 155 -12.75 -13.14 -19.83
CA TRP A 155 -12.92 -14.18 -20.84
C TRP A 155 -12.32 -15.50 -20.37
N TYR A 156 -11.09 -15.49 -19.84
CA TYR A 156 -10.43 -16.72 -19.41
C TYR A 156 -11.05 -17.29 -18.12
N ALA A 157 -11.37 -16.41 -17.15
CA ALA A 157 -12.05 -16.79 -15.91
C ALA A 157 -13.38 -17.51 -16.18
N GLY A 158 -14.10 -17.13 -17.24
CA GLY A 158 -15.33 -17.78 -17.66
C GLY A 158 -15.16 -19.10 -18.43
N GLN A 159 -13.96 -19.43 -18.93
CA GLN A 159 -13.71 -20.61 -19.78
C GLN A 159 -13.08 -21.79 -19.04
N SER A 160 -12.32 -21.54 -17.96
CA SER A 160 -11.63 -22.60 -17.20
C SER A 160 -12.39 -22.98 -15.93
N GLU A 161 -12.79 -24.25 -15.81
CA GLU A 161 -13.32 -24.79 -14.55
C GLU A 161 -12.21 -24.98 -13.50
N ASP A 162 -10.95 -25.06 -13.92
CA ASP A 162 -9.79 -25.23 -13.03
C ASP A 162 -9.43 -23.89 -12.35
N PRO A 163 -9.54 -23.79 -11.01
CA PRO A 163 -9.14 -22.61 -10.25
C PRO A 163 -7.67 -22.22 -10.43
N ALA A 164 -6.76 -23.18 -10.54
CA ALA A 164 -5.32 -22.90 -10.65
C ALA A 164 -4.98 -22.22 -11.99
N ARG A 165 -5.55 -22.73 -13.09
CA ARG A 165 -5.39 -22.14 -14.42
C ARG A 165 -5.97 -20.72 -14.52
N ARG A 166 -7.11 -20.46 -13.88
CA ARG A 166 -7.69 -19.11 -13.80
C ARG A 166 -6.72 -18.15 -13.11
N LEU A 167 -6.15 -18.58 -11.98
CA LEU A 167 -5.22 -17.76 -11.22
C LEU A 167 -3.92 -17.48 -12.01
N MET A 168 -3.35 -18.47 -12.69
CA MET A 168 -2.16 -18.27 -13.55
C MET A 168 -2.38 -17.21 -14.64
N VAL A 169 -3.54 -17.22 -15.31
CA VAL A 169 -3.85 -16.23 -16.34
C VAL A 169 -4.06 -14.85 -15.75
N ALA A 170 -4.73 -14.75 -14.60
CA ALA A 170 -4.92 -13.49 -13.91
C ALA A 170 -3.56 -12.87 -13.49
N GLU A 171 -2.63 -13.70 -12.99
CA GLU A 171 -1.27 -13.26 -12.64
C GLU A 171 -0.49 -12.78 -13.86
N ALA A 172 -0.46 -13.57 -14.94
CA ALA A 172 0.21 -13.18 -16.19
C ALA A 172 -0.37 -11.88 -16.79
N THR A 173 -1.69 -11.68 -16.66
CA THR A 173 -2.37 -10.46 -17.11
C THR A 173 -1.98 -9.27 -16.25
N ALA A 174 -1.88 -9.44 -14.92
CA ALA A 174 -1.43 -8.39 -14.00
C ALA A 174 0.02 -7.98 -14.24
N ASP A 175 0.91 -8.94 -14.49
CA ASP A 175 2.31 -8.67 -14.84
C ASP A 175 2.43 -7.90 -16.15
N LEU A 176 1.68 -8.29 -17.17
CA LEU A 176 1.66 -7.60 -18.46
C LEU A 176 1.08 -6.17 -18.34
N ALA A 177 0.06 -5.98 -17.50
CA ALA A 177 -0.51 -4.67 -17.25
C ALA A 177 0.50 -3.73 -16.57
N ARG A 178 1.26 -4.24 -15.60
CA ARG A 178 2.35 -3.52 -14.93
C ARG A 178 3.45 -3.12 -15.92
N GLU A 179 3.94 -4.07 -16.72
CA GLU A 179 4.99 -3.82 -17.72
C GLU A 179 4.57 -2.72 -18.70
N ARG A 180 3.34 -2.78 -19.23
CA ARG A 180 2.81 -1.74 -20.11
C ARG A 180 2.72 -0.37 -19.44
N ALA A 181 2.34 -0.33 -18.17
CA ALA A 181 2.24 0.93 -17.45
C ALA A 181 3.62 1.55 -17.19
N ASP A 182 4.63 0.71 -16.89
CA ASP A 182 6.04 1.14 -16.80
C ASP A 182 6.55 1.66 -18.15
N GLU A 183 6.27 0.97 -19.27
CA GLU A 183 6.64 1.42 -20.61
C GLU A 183 6.02 2.77 -20.99
N VAL A 184 4.74 2.98 -20.64
CA VAL A 184 4.04 4.26 -20.89
C VAL A 184 4.71 5.37 -20.09
N ALA A 185 4.98 5.16 -18.80
CA ALA A 185 5.66 6.14 -17.96
C ALA A 185 7.05 6.52 -18.52
N ASP A 186 7.85 5.51 -18.90
CA ASP A 186 9.18 5.71 -19.48
C ASP A 186 9.12 6.47 -20.81
N SER A 187 8.11 6.22 -21.65
CA SER A 187 7.96 6.90 -22.96
C SER A 187 7.75 8.41 -22.84
N PHE A 188 7.21 8.87 -21.72
CA PHE A 188 7.03 10.29 -21.41
C PHE A 188 8.15 10.86 -20.53
N GLY A 189 9.16 10.06 -20.17
CA GLY A 189 10.19 10.43 -19.21
C GLY A 189 9.61 10.76 -17.84
N LEU A 190 8.46 10.17 -17.51
CA LEU A 190 7.87 10.26 -16.19
C LEU A 190 8.57 9.23 -15.33
N GLY A 191 9.49 9.71 -14.49
CA GLY A 191 10.00 8.87 -13.42
C GLY A 191 8.87 8.51 -12.44
N PRO A 192 9.06 7.49 -11.60
CA PRO A 192 8.07 7.08 -10.59
C PRO A 192 7.57 8.28 -9.75
N ASN A 193 8.49 9.19 -9.40
CA ASN A 193 8.21 10.37 -8.58
C ASN A 193 7.41 11.49 -9.28
N ASP A 194 7.13 11.34 -10.57
CA ASP A 194 6.49 12.35 -11.41
C ASP A 194 5.04 12.01 -11.79
N GLU A 195 4.59 10.79 -11.48
CA GLU A 195 3.25 10.26 -11.82
C GLU A 195 2.09 11.02 -11.15
N GLY A 196 2.36 11.85 -10.14
CA GLY A 196 1.36 12.68 -9.45
C GLY A 196 1.41 14.18 -9.77
N ARG A 197 2.22 14.60 -10.77
CA ARG A 197 2.28 16.01 -11.17
C ARG A 197 1.37 16.26 -12.37
N ASP A 198 0.14 16.69 -12.10
CA ASP A 198 -0.94 17.02 -13.05
C ASP A 198 -0.54 17.92 -14.26
N ASN A 199 0.67 18.50 -14.25
CA ASN A 199 1.14 19.45 -15.26
C ASN A 199 2.21 18.88 -16.21
N LYS A 200 2.56 17.59 -16.12
CA LYS A 200 3.55 16.98 -17.02
C LYS A 200 2.90 16.35 -18.26
N PRO A 201 3.48 16.51 -19.47
CA PRO A 201 3.02 15.77 -20.65
C PRO A 201 3.03 14.26 -20.38
N GLY A 202 2.00 13.53 -20.80
CA GLY A 202 1.88 12.09 -20.57
C GLY A 202 1.21 11.67 -19.27
N HIS A 203 0.87 12.63 -18.38
CA HIS A 203 0.29 12.34 -17.08
C HIS A 203 -1.04 11.57 -17.19
N ASP A 204 -1.92 11.96 -18.11
CA ASP A 204 -3.23 11.31 -18.27
C ASP A 204 -3.09 9.90 -18.85
N GLU A 205 -2.16 9.70 -19.79
CA GLU A 205 -1.85 8.40 -20.37
C GLU A 205 -1.23 7.44 -19.35
N THR A 206 -0.24 7.91 -18.58
CA THR A 206 0.35 7.14 -17.48
C THR A 206 -0.70 6.82 -16.43
N ARG A 207 -1.53 7.79 -16.03
CA ARG A 207 -2.63 7.56 -15.08
C ARG A 207 -3.60 6.50 -15.60
N ALA A 208 -3.99 6.55 -16.88
CA ALA A 208 -4.89 5.56 -17.47
C ALA A 208 -4.28 4.15 -17.50
N ALA A 209 -3.02 4.02 -17.94
CA ALA A 209 -2.31 2.73 -17.97
C ALA A 209 -2.18 2.12 -16.56
N ARG A 210 -1.88 2.97 -15.60
CA ARG A 210 -1.79 2.61 -14.19
C ARG A 210 -3.15 2.27 -13.55
N THR A 211 -4.22 2.99 -13.87
CA THR A 211 -5.57 2.60 -13.46
C THR A 211 -5.94 1.23 -14.03
N LEU A 212 -5.52 0.90 -15.26
CA LEU A 212 -5.69 -0.44 -15.80
C LEU A 212 -4.89 -1.49 -15.02
N GLU A 213 -3.61 -1.25 -14.72
CA GLU A 213 -2.79 -2.12 -13.86
C GLU A 213 -3.50 -2.42 -12.53
N GLY A 214 -4.01 -1.39 -11.87
CA GLY A 214 -4.76 -1.50 -10.63
C GLY A 214 -6.01 -2.39 -10.76
N ARG A 215 -6.85 -2.14 -11.76
CA ARG A 215 -8.06 -2.95 -12.02
C ARG A 215 -7.72 -4.42 -12.26
N VAL A 216 -6.65 -4.71 -13.00
CA VAL A 216 -6.21 -6.08 -13.25
C VAL A 216 -5.70 -6.74 -11.97
N ARG A 217 -5.05 -6.00 -11.06
CA ARG A 217 -4.68 -6.50 -9.72
C ARG A 217 -5.89 -6.79 -8.84
N ASP A 218 -6.89 -5.92 -8.85
CA ASP A 218 -8.13 -6.17 -8.11
C ASP A 218 -8.84 -7.42 -8.64
N GLN A 219 -8.86 -7.61 -9.97
CA GLN A 219 -9.35 -8.84 -10.59
C GLN A 219 -8.52 -10.07 -10.19
N LEU A 220 -7.18 -9.97 -10.13
CA LEU A 220 -6.32 -11.04 -9.65
C LEU A 220 -6.70 -11.46 -8.22
N THR A 221 -6.89 -10.49 -7.32
CA THR A 221 -7.34 -10.75 -5.95
C THR A 221 -8.72 -11.41 -5.92
N ALA A 222 -9.66 -10.96 -6.76
CA ALA A 222 -10.98 -11.58 -6.89
C ALA A 222 -10.89 -13.03 -7.39
N VAL A 223 -10.08 -13.30 -8.41
CA VAL A 223 -9.86 -14.66 -8.94
C VAL A 223 -9.22 -15.55 -7.89
N ALA A 224 -8.26 -15.05 -7.10
CA ALA A 224 -7.68 -15.79 -5.99
C ALA A 224 -8.72 -16.13 -4.91
N ASP A 225 -9.57 -15.16 -4.53
CA ASP A 225 -10.65 -15.35 -3.55
C ASP A 225 -11.68 -16.38 -4.03
N GLU A 226 -12.12 -16.28 -5.28
CA GLU A 226 -13.02 -17.25 -5.91
C GLU A 226 -12.40 -18.65 -6.01
N SER A 227 -11.10 -18.72 -6.33
CA SER A 227 -10.38 -19.99 -6.45
C SER A 227 -10.26 -20.70 -5.11
N VAL A 228 -9.92 -19.96 -4.04
CA VAL A 228 -9.94 -20.51 -2.68
C VAL A 228 -11.36 -20.92 -2.28
N SER A 229 -12.35 -20.09 -2.56
CA SER A 229 -13.77 -20.39 -2.27
C SER A 229 -14.26 -21.66 -2.97
N ALA A 230 -13.89 -21.86 -4.24
CA ALA A 230 -14.24 -23.06 -5.01
C ALA A 230 -13.64 -24.33 -4.39
N LEU A 231 -12.35 -24.32 -4.08
CA LEU A 231 -11.69 -25.44 -3.40
C LEU A 231 -12.29 -25.71 -2.01
N ARG A 232 -12.68 -24.66 -1.27
CA ARG A 232 -13.41 -24.82 -0.01
C ARG A 232 -14.77 -25.49 -0.19
N ALA A 233 -15.49 -25.16 -1.26
CA ALA A 233 -16.77 -25.79 -1.59
C ALA A 233 -16.62 -27.29 -1.94
N GLU A 234 -15.44 -27.69 -2.45
CA GLU A 234 -15.06 -29.08 -2.69
C GLU A 234 -14.64 -29.84 -1.41
N GLY A 235 -14.55 -29.14 -0.27
CA GLY A 235 -14.28 -29.72 1.04
C GLY A 235 -12.85 -29.52 1.55
N HIS A 236 -12.02 -28.74 0.85
CA HIS A 236 -10.70 -28.35 1.35
C HIS A 236 -10.81 -27.29 2.46
N SER A 237 -9.96 -27.36 3.47
CA SER A 237 -9.78 -26.24 4.39
C SER A 237 -9.11 -25.06 3.67
N GLN A 238 -9.25 -23.83 4.19
CA GLN A 238 -8.62 -22.65 3.59
C GLN A 238 -7.08 -22.81 3.48
N PRO A 239 -6.33 -23.29 4.51
CA PRO A 239 -4.89 -23.51 4.36
C PRO A 239 -4.55 -24.57 3.30
N GLU A 240 -5.34 -25.64 3.18
CA GLU A 240 -5.14 -26.65 2.14
C GLU A 240 -5.42 -26.10 0.75
N ALA A 241 -6.47 -25.30 0.59
CA ALA A 241 -6.78 -24.64 -0.68
C ALA A 241 -5.67 -23.67 -1.12
N LEU A 242 -5.14 -22.87 -0.18
CA LEU A 242 -4.01 -21.99 -0.45
C LEU A 242 -2.75 -22.78 -0.84
N GLU A 243 -2.47 -23.89 -0.16
CA GLU A 243 -1.32 -24.74 -0.50
C GLU A 243 -1.48 -25.43 -1.86
N LEU A 244 -2.69 -25.89 -2.19
CA LEU A 244 -3.01 -26.42 -3.52
C LEU A 244 -2.81 -25.36 -4.60
N LEU A 245 -3.27 -24.13 -4.38
CA LEU A 245 -3.07 -23.03 -5.34
C LEU A 245 -1.60 -22.64 -5.48
N ARG A 246 -0.83 -22.58 -4.39
CA ARG A 246 0.62 -22.31 -4.46
C ARG A 246 1.38 -23.40 -5.22
N GLY A 247 1.07 -24.67 -4.94
CA GLY A 247 1.70 -25.80 -5.60
C GLY A 247 1.30 -25.93 -7.07
N SER A 248 0.05 -25.59 -7.41
CA SER A 248 -0.45 -25.69 -8.78
C SER A 248 -0.09 -24.49 -9.65
N THR A 249 -0.11 -23.27 -9.12
CA THR A 249 0.28 -22.08 -9.88
C THR A 249 1.76 -22.05 -10.21
N GLY A 250 2.61 -22.77 -9.47
CA GLY A 250 4.08 -22.82 -9.64
C GLY A 250 4.78 -21.46 -9.55
N ILE A 251 4.02 -20.39 -9.30
CA ILE A 251 4.46 -19.03 -9.07
C ILE A 251 4.70 -18.95 -7.57
N THR A 252 5.90 -19.36 -7.18
CA THR A 252 6.39 -19.42 -5.79
C THR A 252 6.60 -18.02 -5.18
N GLY A 253 5.85 -17.03 -5.63
CA GLY A 253 5.94 -15.63 -5.24
C GLY A 253 4.68 -14.85 -5.58
N SER A 254 3.53 -15.52 -5.76
CA SER A 254 2.26 -14.82 -5.93
C SER A 254 1.95 -14.07 -4.64
N LYS A 255 2.31 -12.79 -4.59
CA LYS A 255 2.14 -11.90 -3.42
C LYS A 255 0.69 -11.88 -2.91
N VAL A 256 -0.29 -12.25 -3.75
CA VAL A 256 -1.71 -12.33 -3.34
C VAL A 256 -2.00 -13.57 -2.48
N LEU A 257 -1.33 -14.70 -2.71
CA LEU A 257 -1.51 -15.94 -1.94
C LEU A 257 -0.68 -15.99 -0.65
N GLU A 258 0.31 -15.13 -0.51
CA GLU A 258 1.23 -15.11 0.62
C GLU A 258 0.56 -14.53 1.88
N GLN A 259 0.85 -15.16 3.02
CA GLN A 259 0.50 -14.58 4.31
C GLN A 259 1.56 -13.55 4.66
N ARG A 260 1.16 -12.28 4.79
CA ARG A 260 2.04 -11.22 5.29
C ARG A 260 2.05 -11.26 6.81
N GLU A 261 3.21 -11.01 7.42
CA GLU A 261 3.29 -10.90 8.88
C GLU A 261 2.46 -9.71 9.35
N GLY A 262 1.72 -9.86 10.46
CA GLY A 262 0.83 -8.82 10.98
C GLY A 262 -0.54 -8.71 10.26
N VAL A 263 -0.67 -9.23 9.03
CA VAL A 263 -1.93 -9.16 8.25
C VAL A 263 -2.54 -10.56 8.08
N PRO A 264 -3.71 -10.86 8.66
CA PRO A 264 -4.40 -12.14 8.48
C PRO A 264 -4.72 -12.42 7.00
N ASN A 265 -4.50 -13.66 6.55
CA ASN A 265 -4.93 -14.10 5.22
C ASN A 265 -6.41 -14.50 5.23
N THR A 266 -7.22 -13.72 4.52
CA THR A 266 -8.68 -13.81 4.46
C THR A 266 -9.21 -14.23 3.09
N LEU A 267 -8.34 -14.73 2.21
CA LEU A 267 -8.75 -15.21 0.89
C LEU A 267 -9.79 -16.32 0.98
N GLY A 268 -10.84 -16.19 0.17
CA GLY A 268 -11.98 -17.08 0.10
C GLY A 268 -12.87 -17.06 1.34
N MET A 269 -12.73 -16.08 2.23
CA MET A 269 -13.61 -15.88 3.38
C MET A 269 -14.81 -15.00 3.00
N SER A 270 -15.98 -15.33 3.51
CA SER A 270 -17.14 -14.44 3.47
C SER A 270 -16.98 -13.23 4.40
N ASP A 271 -17.72 -12.14 4.19
CA ASP A 271 -17.73 -10.97 5.08
C ASP A 271 -17.99 -11.32 6.55
N VAL A 272 -18.80 -12.35 6.82
CA VAL A 272 -19.07 -12.83 8.17
C VAL A 272 -17.81 -13.43 8.79
N GLU A 273 -17.11 -14.30 8.07
CA GLU A 273 -15.84 -14.91 8.50
C GLU A 273 -14.75 -13.83 8.66
N LYS A 274 -14.62 -12.90 7.70
CA LYS A 274 -13.69 -11.77 7.81
C LYS A 274 -13.99 -10.92 9.04
N ALA A 275 -15.26 -10.64 9.33
CA ALA A 275 -15.65 -9.89 10.52
C ALA A 275 -15.33 -10.64 11.82
N GLU A 276 -15.43 -11.98 11.85
CA GLU A 276 -15.02 -12.79 12.99
C GLU A 276 -13.52 -12.69 13.28
N VAL A 277 -12.69 -12.48 12.25
CA VAL A 277 -11.25 -12.23 12.37
C VAL A 277 -10.96 -10.79 12.79
N TYR A 278 -11.51 -9.80 12.09
CA TYR A 278 -11.10 -8.41 12.24
C TYR A 278 -11.78 -7.67 13.39
N LYS A 279 -13.04 -7.98 13.70
CA LYS A 279 -13.78 -7.29 14.77
C LYS A 279 -13.11 -7.44 16.14
N PRO A 280 -12.63 -8.62 16.58
CA PRO A 280 -11.92 -8.73 17.85
C PRO A 280 -10.65 -7.88 17.90
N ILE A 281 -9.89 -7.82 16.81
CA ILE A 281 -8.65 -6.99 16.70
C ILE A 281 -9.01 -5.51 16.85
N PHE A 282 -10.02 -5.06 16.11
CA PHE A 282 -10.54 -3.69 16.22
C PHE A 282 -11.03 -3.39 17.64
N LEU A 283 -11.88 -4.23 18.24
CA LEU A 283 -12.44 -3.99 19.57
C LEU A 283 -11.39 -4.06 20.69
N ALA A 284 -10.28 -4.77 20.50
CA ALA A 284 -9.19 -4.78 21.47
C ALA A 284 -8.44 -3.44 21.49
N ASN A 285 -8.22 -2.82 20.32
CA ASN A 285 -7.32 -1.67 20.17
C ASN A 285 -8.03 -0.32 20.00
N ALA A 286 -9.27 -0.32 19.52
CA ALA A 286 -9.98 0.91 19.19
C ALA A 286 -10.35 1.77 20.42
N SER A 287 -10.37 3.09 20.24
CA SER A 287 -10.87 4.03 21.25
C SER A 287 -12.36 3.80 21.56
N PRO A 288 -12.85 4.28 22.72
CA PRO A 288 -14.26 4.24 23.05
C PRO A 288 -15.17 4.88 21.99
N GLU A 289 -14.72 5.97 21.36
CA GLU A 289 -15.48 6.70 20.34
C GLU A 289 -15.60 5.88 19.04
N ALA A 290 -14.51 5.24 18.60
CA ALA A 290 -14.53 4.38 17.43
C ALA A 290 -15.39 3.12 17.65
N LYS A 291 -15.35 2.53 18.86
CA LYS A 291 -16.26 1.45 19.26
C LYS A 291 -17.71 1.89 19.19
N ALA A 292 -18.01 3.08 19.72
CA ALA A 292 -19.35 3.64 19.67
C ALA A 292 -19.81 3.95 18.23
N ALA A 293 -18.91 4.40 17.35
CA ALA A 293 -19.18 4.59 15.92
C ALA A 293 -19.56 3.28 15.24
N TYR A 294 -18.75 2.24 15.43
CA TYR A 294 -19.04 0.90 14.92
C TYR A 294 -20.38 0.34 15.44
N ASP A 295 -20.70 0.54 16.73
CA ASP A 295 -21.97 0.08 17.30
C ASP A 295 -23.20 0.78 16.70
N ARG A 296 -23.06 2.04 16.26
CA ARG A 296 -24.06 2.81 15.51
C ARG A 296 -24.18 2.37 14.04
N GLY A 297 -23.29 1.51 13.57
CA GLY A 297 -23.22 1.07 12.17
C GLY A 297 -22.54 2.08 11.25
N GLU A 298 -21.76 3.00 11.80
CA GLU A 298 -20.86 3.84 11.01
C GLU A 298 -19.68 2.99 10.51
N PRO A 299 -19.15 3.24 9.30
CA PRO A 299 -17.92 2.61 8.87
C PRO A 299 -16.76 3.06 9.77
N VAL A 300 -15.94 2.10 10.18
CA VAL A 300 -14.68 2.30 10.91
C VAL A 300 -13.55 1.58 10.19
N VAL A 301 -12.32 2.08 10.31
CA VAL A 301 -11.15 1.51 9.65
C VAL A 301 -10.23 0.88 10.67
N LEU A 302 -9.81 -0.35 10.39
CA LEU A 302 -8.70 -1.02 11.04
C LEU A 302 -7.52 -1.04 10.05
N GLY A 303 -6.43 -0.37 10.39
CA GLY A 303 -5.15 -0.49 9.70
C GLY A 303 -4.34 -1.61 10.32
N LEU A 304 -3.99 -2.62 9.54
CA LEU A 304 -3.15 -3.74 9.94
C LEU A 304 -1.77 -3.52 9.33
N ARG A 305 -0.79 -3.32 10.21
CA ARG A 305 0.57 -3.05 9.79
C ARG A 305 1.37 -4.33 9.57
N HIS A 306 2.15 -4.33 8.49
CA HIS A 306 3.32 -5.16 8.28
C HIS A 306 4.56 -4.28 8.51
N ASP A 307 5.42 -4.68 9.45
CA ASP A 307 6.63 -3.91 9.75
C ASP A 307 7.65 -4.07 8.61
N SER A 308 7.73 -3.06 7.75
CA SER A 308 8.66 -3.03 6.61
C SER A 308 9.74 -1.96 6.80
N PRO A 309 10.99 -2.24 6.37
CA PRO A 309 12.03 -1.22 6.39
C PRO A 309 11.66 -0.02 5.49
N ILE A 310 12.01 1.20 5.91
CA ILE A 310 11.75 2.42 5.13
C ILE A 310 12.46 2.46 3.77
N PHE A 311 13.46 1.58 3.60
CA PHE A 311 14.25 1.40 2.37
C PHE A 311 13.65 0.38 1.41
N GLU A 312 12.56 -0.30 1.79
CA GLU A 312 11.89 -1.28 0.95
C GLU A 312 11.51 -0.65 -0.40
N ASN A 313 11.59 -1.44 -1.48
CA ASN A 313 11.33 -0.97 -2.85
C ASN A 313 12.14 0.29 -3.22
N GLU A 314 13.43 0.30 -2.88
CA GLU A 314 14.35 1.42 -3.09
C GLU A 314 13.92 2.70 -2.34
N GLY A 315 13.17 2.54 -1.26
CA GLY A 315 12.61 3.63 -0.49
C GLY A 315 11.35 4.24 -1.07
N ARG A 316 10.74 3.62 -2.09
CA ARG A 316 9.45 4.07 -2.65
C ARG A 316 8.24 3.60 -1.84
N GLY A 317 8.47 2.72 -0.87
CA GLY A 317 7.42 2.07 -0.07
C GLY A 317 6.70 0.97 -0.85
N GLU A 318 6.01 0.12 -0.10
CA GLU A 318 5.15 -0.95 -0.61
C GLU A 318 3.71 -0.81 -0.08
N PHE A 319 2.78 -1.49 -0.74
CA PHE A 319 1.40 -1.64 -0.27
C PHE A 319 1.21 -3.02 0.38
N ASP A 320 2.02 -3.29 1.38
CA ASP A 320 2.06 -4.52 2.16
C ASP A 320 1.11 -4.50 3.36
N ASP A 321 0.72 -3.33 3.84
CA ASP A 321 -0.31 -3.14 4.85
C ASP A 321 -1.73 -3.35 4.31
N ARG A 322 -2.70 -3.37 5.23
CA ARG A 322 -4.12 -3.48 4.88
C ARG A 322 -5.01 -2.51 5.66
N PHE A 323 -5.87 -1.81 4.95
CA PHE A 323 -7.06 -1.22 5.54
C PHE A 323 -8.24 -2.17 5.46
N VAL A 324 -8.90 -2.35 6.60
CA VAL A 324 -10.15 -3.07 6.71
C VAL A 324 -11.23 -2.11 7.13
N VAL A 325 -12.18 -1.83 6.25
CA VAL A 325 -13.37 -1.06 6.58
C VAL A 325 -14.42 -2.02 7.12
N LEU A 326 -14.77 -1.83 8.40
CA LEU A 326 -15.78 -2.61 9.10
C LEU A 326 -17.06 -1.78 9.21
N THR A 327 -18.17 -2.32 8.71
CA THR A 327 -19.49 -1.72 8.87
C THR A 327 -20.48 -2.74 9.39
N LYS A 328 -21.29 -2.35 10.37
CA LYS A 328 -22.44 -3.16 10.79
C LYS A 328 -23.58 -2.88 9.83
N GLY A 329 -23.82 -3.80 8.90
CA GLY A 329 -24.90 -3.66 7.91
C GLY A 329 -26.28 -3.50 8.57
N THR A 330 -27.23 -2.92 7.83
CA THR A 330 -28.56 -2.56 8.32
C THR A 330 -29.39 -3.76 8.82
N THR A 331 -29.10 -4.96 8.32
CA THR A 331 -29.72 -6.23 8.75
C THR A 331 -28.98 -6.89 9.93
N GLY A 332 -27.93 -6.25 10.45
CA GLY A 332 -27.01 -6.83 11.43
C GLY A 332 -25.94 -7.74 10.83
N THR A 333 -25.99 -8.01 9.52
CA THR A 333 -24.93 -8.70 8.79
C THR A 333 -23.72 -7.77 8.69
N PRO A 334 -22.51 -8.18 9.14
CA PRO A 334 -21.32 -7.37 8.96
C PRO A 334 -20.98 -7.23 7.47
N GLN A 335 -20.43 -6.08 7.11
CA GLN A 335 -19.80 -5.84 5.80
C GLN A 335 -18.32 -5.54 6.04
N VAL A 336 -17.47 -6.17 5.25
CA VAL A 336 -16.02 -6.00 5.34
C VAL A 336 -15.50 -5.67 3.96
N GLN A 337 -14.76 -4.56 3.85
CA GLN A 337 -14.02 -4.24 2.63
C GLN A 337 -12.55 -4.09 2.98
N GLU A 338 -11.69 -4.68 2.17
CA GLU A 338 -10.24 -4.68 2.36
C GLU A 338 -9.62 -3.86 1.23
N PHE A 339 -8.66 -3.01 1.60
CA PHE A 339 -7.89 -2.19 0.69
C PHE A 339 -6.41 -2.38 1.00
N ASP A 340 -5.59 -2.44 -0.04
CA ASP A 340 -4.15 -2.38 0.14
C ASP A 340 -3.77 -1.00 0.69
N ALA A 341 -2.74 -0.95 1.51
CA ALA A 341 -2.36 0.27 2.21
C ALA A 341 -0.85 0.36 2.39
N SER A 342 -0.38 1.56 2.68
CA SER A 342 0.94 1.81 3.24
C SER A 342 0.77 2.76 4.44
N LEU A 343 1.12 2.25 5.62
CA LEU A 343 1.01 2.84 6.95
C LEU A 343 2.35 3.32 7.47
N ASP A 344 3.44 2.80 6.91
CA ASP A 344 4.80 3.17 7.26
C ASP A 344 5.35 4.25 6.32
N PRO A 345 6.17 5.18 6.83
CA PRO A 345 6.89 6.11 5.99
C PRO A 345 7.87 5.33 5.12
N ASN A 346 8.26 5.95 4.02
CA ASN A 346 9.34 5.47 3.17
C ASN A 346 10.35 6.61 3.00
N ILE A 347 11.31 6.52 2.08
CA ILE A 347 12.29 7.59 1.87
C ILE A 347 12.35 8.05 0.41
N GLN A 348 11.21 8.01 -0.31
CA GLN A 348 11.14 8.23 -1.76
C GLN A 348 11.76 9.56 -2.22
N TYR A 349 11.78 10.56 -1.34
CA TYR A 349 12.33 11.89 -1.59
C TYR A 349 13.58 12.21 -0.76
N GLY A 350 14.07 11.24 0.02
CA GLY A 350 15.18 11.36 0.95
C GLY A 350 16.49 10.85 0.39
N ASN A 351 16.82 11.11 -0.88
CA ASN A 351 18.07 10.62 -1.50
C ASN A 351 19.32 11.01 -0.68
N ASP A 352 19.31 12.21 -0.09
CA ASP A 352 20.36 12.69 0.83
C ASP A 352 20.36 11.91 2.16
N LEU A 353 19.20 11.43 2.61
CA LEU A 353 19.08 10.59 3.81
C LEU A 353 19.60 9.19 3.57
N ARG A 354 19.37 8.59 2.40
CA ARG A 354 19.95 7.28 2.08
C ARG A 354 21.47 7.29 2.21
N GLU A 355 22.13 8.31 1.65
CA GLU A 355 23.58 8.48 1.82
C GLU A 355 23.96 8.74 3.29
N SER A 356 23.12 9.46 4.05
CA SER A 356 23.33 9.71 5.49
C SER A 356 23.23 8.44 6.35
N TYR A 357 22.27 7.56 6.03
CA TYR A 357 22.05 6.26 6.67
C TYR A 357 23.11 5.23 6.26
N GLU A 358 23.57 5.23 5.01
CA GLU A 358 24.68 4.37 4.56
C GLU A 358 26.03 4.78 5.17
N VAL A 359 26.18 6.06 5.55
CA VAL A 359 27.35 6.61 6.27
C VAL A 359 27.22 6.45 7.79
N ALA A 360 26.03 6.09 8.29
CA ALA A 360 25.82 5.77 9.69
C ALA A 360 26.61 4.51 10.07
N GLY A 361 27.78 4.75 10.66
CA GLY A 361 28.51 3.75 11.40
C GLY A 361 27.70 3.22 12.58
N PRO A 362 28.23 2.24 13.34
CA PRO A 362 27.52 1.62 14.46
C PRO A 362 26.92 2.66 15.43
N PRO A 363 25.83 2.30 16.15
CA PRO A 363 24.94 3.20 16.90
C PRO A 363 25.59 4.10 17.98
N ASP A 364 26.89 3.95 18.22
CA ASP A 364 27.65 4.65 19.25
C ASP A 364 28.44 5.86 18.71
N GLU A 365 28.51 6.09 17.40
CA GLU A 365 29.15 7.26 16.82
C GLU A 365 28.11 8.29 16.34
N PRO A 366 28.15 9.55 16.84
CA PRO A 366 27.30 10.60 16.30
C PRO A 366 27.61 10.74 14.80
N LEU A 367 26.58 10.60 13.98
CA LEU A 367 26.67 10.79 12.53
C LEU A 367 27.41 12.10 12.27
N GLY A 368 28.50 12.00 11.51
CA GLY A 368 29.39 13.12 11.27
C GLY A 368 28.68 14.33 10.64
N PRO A 369 29.42 15.41 10.34
CA PRO A 369 28.90 16.73 9.94
C PRO A 369 27.98 16.79 8.69
N TYR A 370 27.62 15.66 8.09
CA TYR A 370 26.61 15.53 7.04
C TYR A 370 25.18 15.77 7.57
N ALA A 371 24.85 15.35 8.80
CA ALA A 371 23.51 15.55 9.37
C ALA A 371 23.15 17.03 9.64
N GLU A 372 24.15 17.92 9.75
CA GLU A 372 23.97 19.34 10.11
C GLU A 372 23.73 20.26 8.90
N HIS A 373 23.89 19.78 7.66
CA HIS A 373 23.95 20.64 6.47
C HIS A 373 22.71 20.65 5.56
N HIS A 374 21.68 19.86 5.83
CA HIS A 374 20.45 19.88 5.03
C HIS A 374 19.47 20.91 5.59
N SER A 375 19.30 22.02 4.86
CA SER A 375 18.48 23.18 5.24
C SER A 375 16.96 22.95 5.19
N ASP A 376 16.51 21.72 4.93
CA ASP A 376 15.11 21.33 5.12
C ASP A 376 15.03 20.59 6.45
N SER A 377 14.70 21.31 7.52
CA SER A 377 14.56 20.80 8.90
C SER A 377 13.55 19.65 9.03
N ARG A 378 12.80 19.34 7.96
CA ARG A 378 11.93 18.16 7.84
C ARG A 378 12.68 16.85 7.62
N LEU A 379 13.99 16.89 7.39
CA LEU A 379 14.82 15.71 7.11
C LEU A 379 15.82 15.41 8.21
N ASN A 380 15.83 16.15 9.34
CA ASN A 380 16.73 15.86 10.45
C ASN A 380 15.95 15.11 11.56
N PRO A 381 16.04 13.76 11.64
CA PRO A 381 15.35 12.99 12.69
C PRO A 381 15.89 13.30 14.11
N PHE A 382 16.96 14.10 14.24
CA PHE A 382 17.67 14.32 15.51
C PHE A 382 17.48 15.72 16.13
N ASP A 383 16.78 16.66 15.49
CA ASP A 383 16.37 17.92 16.15
C ASP A 383 15.03 17.73 16.87
N SER A 384 15.12 17.24 18.11
CA SER A 384 14.00 16.81 18.95
C SER A 384 12.87 17.81 19.16
N ASP A 385 13.11 19.09 18.88
CA ASP A 385 12.20 20.18 19.21
C ASP A 385 11.38 20.63 17.98
N THR A 386 11.71 20.15 16.78
CA THR A 386 11.03 20.50 15.51
C THR A 386 11.00 19.38 14.48
N ILE A 387 10.92 18.10 14.91
CA ILE A 387 10.81 16.95 13.97
C ILE A 387 9.49 17.06 13.18
N ASP A 388 9.53 17.83 12.10
CA ASP A 388 8.52 17.91 11.04
C ASP A 388 8.70 16.75 10.03
N GLY A 389 9.33 15.65 10.47
CA GLY A 389 9.89 14.64 9.59
C GLY A 389 9.62 13.20 10.01
N TRP A 390 8.89 12.48 9.15
CA TRP A 390 9.03 11.04 8.90
C TRP A 390 9.03 10.13 10.15
N GLY A 391 7.87 10.02 10.80
CA GLY A 391 7.61 8.92 11.72
C GLY A 391 6.69 7.86 11.10
N ARG A 392 6.29 6.86 11.86
CA ARG A 392 5.09 6.08 11.59
C ARG A 392 4.08 6.32 12.70
N ILE A 393 2.79 6.28 12.42
CA ILE A 393 1.79 6.41 13.49
C ILE A 393 1.96 5.23 14.46
N SER A 394 2.03 5.49 15.77
CA SER A 394 2.27 4.40 16.73
C SER A 394 1.15 3.36 16.71
N SER A 395 1.51 2.08 16.86
CA SER A 395 0.53 1.00 16.98
C SER A 395 -0.37 1.18 18.21
N GLY A 396 -1.62 0.72 18.12
CA GLY A 396 -2.63 0.80 19.18
C GLY A 396 -3.33 2.16 19.28
N GLN A 397 -3.12 3.05 18.30
CA GLN A 397 -3.77 4.36 18.27
C GLN A 397 -5.02 4.37 17.39
N THR A 398 -6.00 5.16 17.83
CA THR A 398 -7.16 5.51 17.02
C THR A 398 -7.12 6.99 16.68
N ILE A 399 -7.21 7.31 15.40
CA ILE A 399 -7.22 8.67 14.87
C ILE A 399 -8.55 8.91 14.20
N ARG A 400 -9.17 10.05 14.48
CA ARG A 400 -10.32 10.54 13.72
C ARG A 400 -9.78 11.28 12.50
N LEU A 401 -10.16 10.84 11.31
CA LEU A 401 -9.81 11.48 10.05
C LEU A 401 -11.03 12.19 9.48
N GLN A 402 -10.84 13.35 8.87
CA GLN A 402 -11.89 14.16 8.24
C GLN A 402 -11.48 14.51 6.82
N GLU A 403 -12.47 14.64 5.93
CA GLU A 403 -12.19 15.08 4.58
C GLU A 403 -11.75 16.55 4.57
N GLY A 404 -10.59 16.79 3.96
CA GLY A 404 -10.03 18.12 3.75
C GLY A 404 -9.90 18.48 2.27
N PRO A 405 -9.06 19.49 1.95
CA PRO A 405 -8.84 19.93 0.58
C PRO A 405 -8.36 18.80 -0.34
N HIS A 406 -8.77 18.86 -1.61
CA HIS A 406 -8.40 17.90 -2.66
C HIS A 406 -8.81 16.44 -2.37
N GLY A 407 -9.84 16.25 -1.54
CA GLY A 407 -10.37 14.92 -1.21
C GLY A 407 -9.47 14.08 -0.31
N LYS A 408 -8.42 14.66 0.27
CA LYS A 408 -7.52 13.98 1.22
C LYS A 408 -8.16 13.89 2.60
N LEU A 409 -7.72 12.93 3.41
CA LEU A 409 -8.18 12.79 4.79
C LEU A 409 -7.12 13.31 5.76
N TYR A 410 -7.55 14.12 6.72
CA TYR A 410 -6.68 14.76 7.70
C TYR A 410 -7.15 14.46 9.13
N PRO A 411 -6.22 14.25 10.07
CA PRO A 411 -6.55 14.37 11.48
C PRO A 411 -7.00 15.81 11.77
N PRO A 412 -7.92 16.02 12.73
CA PRO A 412 -8.33 17.36 13.11
C PRO A 412 -7.14 18.11 13.74
N PRO A 413 -7.07 19.45 13.64
CA PRO A 413 -5.91 20.23 14.11
C PRO A 413 -5.58 20.07 15.62
N ASP A 414 -6.56 19.67 16.41
CA ASP A 414 -6.48 19.42 17.85
C ASP A 414 -6.37 17.93 18.21
N GLY A 415 -6.46 17.04 17.22
CA GLY A 415 -6.28 15.60 17.38
C GLY A 415 -4.80 15.24 17.35
N GLY A 416 -4.11 15.40 18.48
CA GLY A 416 -2.76 14.89 18.63
C GLY A 416 -2.72 13.37 18.51
N TYR A 417 -1.75 12.85 17.77
CA TYR A 417 -1.40 11.43 17.71
C TYR A 417 0.10 11.29 17.87
N ASN A 418 0.53 10.09 18.25
CA ASN A 418 1.93 9.82 18.45
C ASN A 418 2.48 9.24 17.15
N VAL A 419 3.70 9.64 16.84
CA VAL A 419 4.46 8.98 15.79
C VAL A 419 5.73 8.42 16.40
N ASP A 420 6.03 7.18 16.03
CA ASP A 420 7.29 6.54 16.31
C ASP A 420 8.32 7.05 15.28
N VAL A 421 9.42 7.60 15.75
CA VAL A 421 10.56 8.05 14.95
C VAL A 421 11.69 7.07 15.14
N ASP A 422 12.26 6.57 14.05
CA ASP A 422 13.50 5.78 14.04
C ASP A 422 14.66 6.66 14.53
N ILE A 423 15.20 6.34 15.71
CA ILE A 423 16.27 7.14 16.33
C ILE A 423 17.67 6.54 16.19
N ASP A 424 17.79 5.29 15.74
CA ASP A 424 19.12 4.70 15.51
C ASP A 424 19.54 4.82 14.03
N GLY A 425 18.58 5.18 13.16
CA GLY A 425 18.84 5.40 11.76
C GLY A 425 19.19 4.09 11.05
N ASN A 426 18.54 2.98 11.41
CA ASN A 426 18.69 1.72 10.69
C ASN A 426 17.58 1.51 9.63
N GLY A 427 16.55 2.36 9.65
CA GLY A 427 15.40 2.33 8.75
C GLY A 427 14.34 1.30 9.10
N VAL A 428 14.40 0.73 10.29
CA VAL A 428 13.45 -0.19 10.89
C VAL A 428 12.92 0.50 12.15
N PHE A 429 11.63 0.31 12.42
CA PHE A 429 10.99 0.91 13.59
C PHE A 429 10.86 -0.12 14.71
N ASP A 430 11.99 -0.56 15.25
CA ASP A 430 12.05 -1.47 16.37
C ASP A 430 11.71 -0.77 17.70
N ASP A 431 10.92 -1.44 18.55
CA ASP A 431 10.40 -0.87 19.81
C ASP A 431 11.49 -0.32 20.75
N ASP A 432 12.71 -0.85 20.66
CA ASP A 432 13.86 -0.43 21.45
C ASP A 432 14.59 0.82 20.88
N ALA A 433 14.30 1.17 19.62
CA ALA A 433 14.94 2.24 18.84
C ALA A 433 13.91 3.24 18.25
N VAL A 434 12.77 3.43 18.93
CA VAL A 434 11.78 4.45 18.57
C VAL A 434 11.60 5.53 19.63
N LYS A 435 11.48 6.78 19.19
CA LYS A 435 11.03 7.90 20.03
C LYS A 435 9.63 8.32 19.61
N ARG A 436 8.72 8.37 20.58
CA ARG A 436 7.37 8.89 20.38
C ARG A 436 7.33 10.41 20.50
N ILE A 437 6.79 11.05 19.47
CA ILE A 437 6.54 12.50 19.46
C ILE A 437 5.09 12.78 19.05
N ASP A 438 4.54 13.86 19.58
CA ASP A 438 3.24 14.37 19.12
C ASP A 438 3.42 14.97 17.72
N ASN A 439 2.57 14.57 16.77
CA ASN A 439 2.57 15.11 15.41
C ASN A 439 1.14 15.42 14.97
N ASN A 440 1.00 16.48 14.17
CA ASN A 440 -0.28 16.95 13.61
C ASN A 440 -0.26 17.05 12.07
N GLY A 441 0.84 16.67 11.40
CA GLY A 441 1.06 16.86 9.97
C GLY A 441 0.67 15.71 9.03
N TYR A 442 0.27 14.54 9.54
CA TYR A 442 -0.14 13.41 8.70
C TYR A 442 -1.37 13.74 7.87
N GLN A 443 -1.38 13.18 6.68
CA GLN A 443 -2.55 13.11 5.83
C GLN A 443 -2.63 11.70 5.26
N MET A 444 -3.83 11.33 4.85
CA MET A 444 -4.10 10.13 4.09
C MET A 444 -4.61 10.49 2.70
N HIS A 445 -4.06 9.87 1.67
CA HIS A 445 -4.43 10.14 0.29
C HIS A 445 -4.20 8.93 -0.63
N GLY A 446 -4.81 8.99 -1.82
CA GLY A 446 -4.47 8.08 -2.92
C GLY A 446 -3.03 8.30 -3.34
N SER A 447 -2.27 7.22 -3.44
CA SER A 447 -0.86 7.21 -3.80
C SER A 447 -0.61 7.48 -5.29
N ALA A 448 0.63 7.26 -5.74
CA ALA A 448 0.89 6.86 -7.12
C ALA A 448 0.60 5.35 -7.30
N VAL A 449 0.73 4.80 -8.50
CA VAL A 449 0.16 3.46 -8.75
C VAL A 449 1.15 2.33 -8.47
N GLY A 450 2.45 2.57 -8.67
CA GLY A 450 3.51 1.59 -8.39
C GLY A 450 4.20 1.75 -7.03
N HIS A 451 3.83 2.77 -6.24
CA HIS A 451 4.44 3.13 -4.97
C HIS A 451 3.57 4.14 -4.22
N THR A 452 3.89 4.42 -2.97
CA THR A 452 3.11 5.33 -2.10
C THR A 452 3.03 6.75 -2.66
N GLY A 453 4.06 7.19 -3.41
CA GLY A 453 4.11 8.55 -4.00
C GLY A 453 4.23 9.61 -2.91
N SER A 454 4.52 9.20 -1.68
CA SER A 454 4.52 10.03 -0.51
C SER A 454 5.51 9.51 0.49
N GLY A 455 6.29 10.42 1.05
CA GLY A 455 7.34 10.06 1.98
C GLY A 455 6.88 9.67 3.38
N GLY A 456 5.87 10.37 3.89
CA GLY A 456 5.42 10.24 5.27
C GLY A 456 3.91 10.34 5.42
N CYS A 457 3.15 10.09 4.35
CA CYS A 457 1.70 10.01 4.43
C CYS A 457 1.27 8.55 4.47
N ILE A 458 0.12 8.31 5.07
CA ILE A 458 -0.60 7.06 4.91
C ILE A 458 -1.20 7.06 3.50
N THR A 459 -1.07 5.95 2.78
CA THR A 459 -1.58 5.88 1.41
C THR A 459 -2.34 4.61 1.11
N VAL A 460 -3.24 4.72 0.13
CA VAL A 460 -3.95 3.61 -0.52
C VAL A 460 -3.60 3.70 -2.00
N PRO A 461 -3.46 2.58 -2.72
CA PRO A 461 -3.24 2.62 -4.16
C PRO A 461 -4.21 3.56 -4.86
N PHE A 462 -3.69 4.37 -5.78
CA PHE A 462 -4.48 5.38 -6.50
C PHE A 462 -5.82 4.83 -7.04
N TYR A 463 -5.80 3.62 -7.59
CA TYR A 463 -6.96 2.96 -8.20
C TYR A 463 -8.01 2.49 -7.18
N GLN A 464 -7.62 2.27 -5.92
CA GLN A 464 -8.50 1.92 -4.82
C GLN A 464 -8.97 3.16 -4.03
N TRP A 465 -8.35 4.32 -4.23
CA TRP A 465 -8.58 5.51 -3.39
C TRP A 465 -10.02 6.02 -3.43
N ASP A 466 -10.61 6.14 -4.62
CA ASP A 466 -11.96 6.68 -4.76
C ASP A 466 -13.00 5.74 -4.11
N ASP A 467 -12.82 4.43 -4.26
CA ASP A 467 -13.66 3.42 -3.61
C ASP A 467 -13.48 3.43 -2.09
N PHE A 468 -12.24 3.43 -1.60
CA PHE A 468 -11.94 3.56 -0.18
C PHE A 468 -12.59 4.80 0.42
N ARG A 469 -12.36 5.97 -0.20
CA ARG A 469 -12.90 7.26 0.22
C ARG A 469 -14.42 7.25 0.21
N SER A 470 -15.04 6.73 -0.85
CA SER A 470 -16.50 6.61 -0.94
C SER A 470 -17.05 5.76 0.20
N THR A 471 -16.45 4.59 0.45
CA THR A 471 -16.86 3.71 1.55
C THR A 471 -16.76 4.39 2.91
N VAL A 472 -15.67 5.09 3.21
CA VAL A 472 -15.44 5.66 4.55
C VAL A 472 -16.07 7.04 4.79
N ILE A 473 -16.29 7.84 3.73
CA ILE A 473 -16.86 9.19 3.82
C ILE A 473 -18.33 9.24 3.41
N GLU A 474 -18.69 8.63 2.29
CA GLU A 474 -20.08 8.63 1.79
C GLU A 474 -20.94 7.60 2.53
N GLY A 475 -20.32 6.54 3.05
CA GLY A 475 -20.95 5.57 3.95
C GLY A 475 -21.35 6.14 5.32
N GLN A 476 -20.91 7.35 5.69
CA GLN A 476 -21.28 7.98 6.95
C GLN A 476 -22.70 8.58 6.86
N PRO A 477 -23.58 8.32 7.84
CA PRO A 477 -24.88 8.98 7.90
C PRO A 477 -24.68 10.49 8.01
N LYS A 478 -25.31 11.26 7.11
CA LYS A 478 -25.29 12.73 7.17
C LYS A 478 -26.04 13.17 8.43
N VAL A 479 -25.30 13.72 9.41
CA VAL A 479 -25.88 14.38 10.58
C VAL A 479 -25.82 15.89 10.34
N ASP A 480 -26.94 16.60 10.57
CA ASP A 480 -27.00 18.05 10.44
C ASP A 480 -25.90 18.71 11.29
N GLY A 481 -24.94 19.40 10.65
CA GLY A 481 -23.77 20.01 11.31
C GLY A 481 -22.40 19.48 10.85
N ASP A 482 -22.40 18.41 10.04
CA ASP A 482 -21.34 17.89 9.15
C ASP A 482 -19.87 17.97 9.63
N ASP A 483 -19.55 17.21 10.70
CA ASP A 483 -18.20 16.69 10.93
C ASP A 483 -18.13 15.24 10.38
N ARG A 484 -18.23 15.06 9.06
CA ARG A 484 -17.99 13.75 8.45
C ARG A 484 -16.54 13.34 8.70
N GLY A 485 -16.36 12.26 9.43
CA GLY A 485 -15.04 11.72 9.72
C GLY A 485 -15.11 10.23 10.02
N VAL A 486 -13.99 9.56 9.82
CA VAL A 486 -13.83 8.13 10.04
C VAL A 486 -12.80 7.89 11.12
N TYR A 487 -13.00 6.86 11.93
CA TYR A 487 -12.02 6.42 12.91
C TYR A 487 -11.11 5.37 12.29
N LEU A 488 -9.82 5.65 12.22
CA LEU A 488 -8.76 4.72 11.84
C LEU A 488 -8.06 4.23 13.10
N THR A 489 -8.12 2.92 13.37
CA THR A 489 -7.34 2.25 14.43
C THR A 489 -6.18 1.51 13.79
N ILE A 490 -4.94 1.84 14.16
CA ILE A 490 -3.74 1.17 13.63
C ILE A 490 -3.26 0.13 14.64
N VAL A 491 -2.95 -1.07 14.16
CA VAL A 491 -2.47 -2.20 14.96
C VAL A 491 -1.20 -2.74 14.34
#